data_AF-A0A7S0CCD6-F1
#
_entry.id   AF-A0A7S0CCD6-F1
#
_cell.length_a   1.000
_cell.length_b   1.000
_cell.length_c   1.000
_cell.angle_alpha   90.00
_cell.angle_beta   90.00
_cell.angle_gamma   90.00
#
_symmetry.space_group_name_H-M   'P 1'
#
loop_
_entity.id
_entity.type
_entity.pdbx_description
1 polymer ?
#
loop_
_entity_poly.entity_id
_entity_poly.type
_entity_poly.pdbx_seq_one_letter_code
_entity_poly.pdbx_strand_id
1 'polypeptide(L)'
;SSLATKANDNDYPPNGTDKQYDAQQTTGLENGHDDYQAVRHAIRQERTIQLPNPSPATPHESTATSTNEQSPHASALQIWRSNLRGSTEAGFHLAMRAGPWMEEPIKGVLVILEGIEIAMTESCTTTPGNNNTVYTYTPAQPISGGILLSSLRQSIRCALLTRPARITEPMLRLTLHTTLDGIGTLYRVLNKRRCTILEDNMVDGTDLLSIVALIPQNESLGLHPELLNVSSGRVSSPELEVSHWEVLDEDPFWIPNSLEEREDFGELVNSGDCSTGRNNVALRIVRGVRVRKGLLVDDQKIVVAAEKQRTLARKK
;
A
#
# COMPACT_ATOMS: atom_id res chain seq x y z
N SER A 1 54.02 4.87 -20.09
CA SER A 1 54.69 4.90 -18.77
C SER A 1 53.62 5.05 -17.70
N SER A 2 52.94 3.97 -17.32
CA SER A 2 53.28 3.16 -16.14
C SER A 2 53.52 4.00 -14.87
N LEU A 3 52.54 4.03 -13.96
CA LEU A 3 52.72 3.66 -12.56
C LEU A 3 51.35 3.60 -11.86
N ALA A 4 51.06 2.42 -11.31
CA ALA A 4 49.94 2.10 -10.45
C ALA A 4 50.15 2.68 -9.02
N THR A 5 49.10 2.68 -8.18
CA THR A 5 49.03 1.96 -6.87
C THR A 5 47.89 2.49 -5.96
N LYS A 6 47.02 1.57 -5.48
CA LYS A 6 46.16 1.52 -4.25
C LYS A 6 45.05 2.59 -4.06
N ALA A 7 43.77 2.24 -3.88
CA ALA A 7 43.04 1.46 -2.85
C ALA A 7 42.58 2.31 -1.64
N ASN A 8 41.23 2.36 -1.47
CA ASN A 8 40.35 2.71 -0.33
C ASN A 8 40.67 3.89 0.61
N ASP A 9 39.66 4.74 0.87
CA ASP A 9 38.99 4.82 2.19
C ASP A 9 37.78 5.78 2.15
N ASN A 10 36.58 5.21 2.35
CA ASN A 10 35.39 5.93 2.78
C ASN A 10 35.38 5.85 4.31
N ASP A 11 35.63 6.99 4.96
CA ASP A 11 35.57 7.17 6.40
C ASP A 11 34.13 7.05 6.93
N TYR A 12 33.89 6.04 7.78
CA TYR A 12 33.02 6.13 8.95
C TYR A 12 33.82 5.64 10.16
N PRO A 13 33.79 6.35 11.31
CA PRO A 13 34.73 6.10 12.41
C PRO A 13 34.41 4.84 13.24
N PRO A 14 35.41 4.30 13.97
CA PRO A 14 35.36 3.01 14.65
C PRO A 14 34.82 3.09 16.08
N ASN A 15 34.40 1.92 16.57
CA ASN A 15 33.90 1.64 17.92
C ASN A 15 34.90 1.96 19.06
N GLY A 16 34.32 2.37 20.19
CA GLY A 16 34.83 2.24 21.56
C GLY A 16 33.69 2.66 22.50
N THR A 17 33.27 1.95 23.54
CA THR A 17 34.02 1.10 24.47
C THR A 17 33.13 0.01 25.08
N ASP A 18 33.76 -1.14 25.33
CA ASP A 18 33.24 -2.28 26.08
C ASP A 18 32.72 -1.88 27.47
N LYS A 19 31.51 -2.34 27.79
CA LYS A 19 31.15 -2.76 29.15
C LYS A 19 30.82 -4.24 29.10
N GLN A 20 31.75 -5.04 29.59
CA GLN A 20 31.56 -6.42 29.95
C GLN A 20 30.35 -6.54 30.88
N TYR A 21 29.35 -7.31 30.47
CA TYR A 21 28.49 -8.04 31.38
C TYR A 21 28.67 -9.53 31.08
N ASP A 22 29.13 -10.24 32.10
CA ASP A 22 29.46 -11.66 32.08
C ASP A 22 28.34 -12.52 31.49
N ALA A 23 28.72 -13.38 30.57
CA ALA A 23 27.92 -14.51 30.13
C ALA A 23 27.95 -15.60 31.21
N GLN A 24 26.82 -15.83 31.85
CA GLN A 24 26.51 -17.13 32.45
C GLN A 24 25.18 -17.65 31.90
N GLN A 25 25.31 -18.64 31.01
CA GLN A 25 24.39 -19.75 30.73
C GLN A 25 22.92 -19.44 30.46
N THR A 26 22.52 -19.45 29.17
CA THR A 26 21.27 -20.07 28.72
C THR A 26 21.42 -20.59 27.28
N THR A 27 21.82 -21.85 27.16
CA THR A 27 21.66 -22.65 25.93
C THR A 27 20.18 -22.90 25.68
N GLY A 28 19.59 -22.42 24.57
CA GLY A 28 18.28 -22.92 24.11
C GLY A 28 17.32 -22.03 23.31
N LEU A 29 17.73 -20.94 22.64
CA LEU A 29 16.80 -20.04 21.92
C LEU A 29 17.24 -19.62 20.50
N GLU A 30 18.08 -20.37 19.80
CA GLU A 30 18.65 -19.92 18.50
C GLU A 30 17.84 -20.28 17.24
N ASN A 31 16.87 -21.20 17.26
CA ASN A 31 16.31 -21.71 16.00
C ASN A 31 15.30 -20.76 15.31
N GLY A 32 14.58 -19.91 16.06
CA GLY A 32 13.47 -19.12 15.48
C GLY A 32 13.90 -17.86 14.71
N HIS A 33 15.03 -17.26 15.11
CA HIS A 33 15.53 -16.04 14.49
C HIS A 33 16.13 -16.31 13.10
N ASP A 34 16.87 -17.41 12.97
CA ASP A 34 17.52 -17.81 11.72
C ASP A 34 16.51 -18.29 10.67
N ASP A 35 15.46 -19.01 11.08
CA ASP A 35 14.35 -19.40 10.22
C ASP A 35 13.59 -18.17 9.68
N TYR A 36 13.38 -17.15 10.52
CA TYR A 36 12.76 -15.88 10.11
C TYR A 36 13.62 -15.12 9.10
N GLN A 37 14.93 -15.04 9.32
CA GLN A 37 15.84 -14.40 8.37
C GLN A 37 15.90 -15.16 7.04
N ALA A 38 15.87 -16.50 7.06
CA ALA A 38 15.87 -17.33 5.86
C ALA A 38 14.60 -17.14 5.02
N VAL A 39 13.41 -17.14 5.64
CA VAL A 39 12.14 -16.90 4.95
C VAL A 39 12.07 -15.47 4.38
N ARG A 40 12.52 -14.48 5.15
CA ARG A 40 12.60 -13.08 4.71
C ARG A 40 13.52 -12.90 3.50
N HIS A 41 14.65 -13.61 3.48
CA HIS A 41 15.60 -13.57 2.37
C HIS A 41 15.06 -14.29 1.13
N ALA A 42 14.34 -15.40 1.30
CA ALA A 42 13.72 -16.16 0.22
C ALA A 42 12.58 -15.38 -0.49
N ILE A 43 11.73 -14.69 0.29
CA ILE A 43 10.62 -13.89 -0.25
C ILE A 43 11.15 -12.67 -1.05
N ARG A 44 12.24 -12.05 -0.62
CA ARG A 44 12.87 -10.93 -1.34
C ARG A 44 13.52 -11.33 -2.67
N GLN A 45 13.77 -12.62 -2.89
CA GLN A 45 14.43 -13.14 -4.09
C GLN A 45 13.49 -13.89 -5.04
N GLU A 46 12.16 -13.83 -4.82
CA GLU A 46 11.13 -14.50 -5.65
C GLU A 46 11.36 -16.01 -5.89
N ARG A 47 12.02 -16.72 -4.96
CA ARG A 47 12.22 -18.17 -5.09
C ARG A 47 11.13 -18.96 -4.36
N THR A 48 10.46 -19.87 -5.07
CA THR A 48 9.53 -20.85 -4.50
C THR A 48 10.27 -21.78 -3.54
N ILE A 49 9.86 -21.81 -2.27
CA ILE A 49 10.42 -22.69 -1.26
C ILE A 49 9.92 -24.11 -1.49
N GLN A 50 10.79 -25.03 -1.93
CA GLN A 50 10.56 -26.46 -1.71
C GLN A 50 10.92 -26.77 -0.26
N LEU A 51 9.92 -27.13 0.53
CA LEU A 51 10.13 -27.67 1.87
C LEU A 51 11.02 -28.93 1.78
N PRO A 52 11.99 -29.14 2.69
CA PRO A 52 12.78 -30.36 2.69
C PRO A 52 11.86 -31.55 2.93
N ASN A 53 11.91 -32.56 2.04
CA ASN A 53 11.27 -33.84 2.30
C ASN A 53 11.80 -34.41 3.63
N PRO A 54 10.93 -34.95 4.51
CA PRO A 54 11.37 -35.55 5.76
C PRO A 54 12.16 -36.83 5.43
N SER A 55 13.49 -36.78 5.58
CA SER A 55 14.32 -37.97 5.59
C SER A 55 13.96 -38.86 6.78
N PRO A 56 14.00 -40.20 6.63
CA PRO A 56 13.52 -41.13 7.65
C PRO A 56 14.40 -41.04 8.90
N ALA A 57 13.82 -40.56 10.00
CA ALA A 57 14.47 -40.50 11.30
C ALA A 57 14.73 -41.91 11.84
N THR A 58 15.96 -42.15 12.30
CA THR A 58 16.34 -43.26 13.17
C THR A 58 15.53 -43.23 14.47
N PRO A 59 15.07 -44.38 14.98
CA PRO A 59 14.22 -44.42 16.16
C PRO A 59 15.06 -44.19 17.41
N HIS A 60 15.13 -42.95 17.88
CA HIS A 60 15.36 -42.69 19.29
C HIS A 60 14.00 -42.72 19.98
N GLU A 61 13.77 -43.81 20.73
CA GLU A 61 12.71 -43.92 21.72
C GLU A 61 12.84 -42.78 22.74
N SER A 62 12.15 -41.69 22.49
CA SER A 62 11.65 -40.82 23.54
C SER A 62 10.34 -41.43 23.97
N THR A 63 10.39 -42.25 25.02
CA THR A 63 9.21 -42.68 25.79
C THR A 63 8.27 -41.49 25.99
N ALA A 64 7.14 -41.53 25.29
CA ALA A 64 6.01 -40.66 25.50
C ALA A 64 5.48 -40.92 26.92
N THR A 65 6.06 -40.21 27.88
CA THR A 65 5.46 -40.05 29.20
C THR A 65 4.49 -38.90 29.02
N SER A 66 3.20 -39.18 29.11
CA SER A 66 2.14 -38.18 29.07
C SER A 66 2.22 -37.26 30.29
N THR A 67 3.10 -36.27 30.26
CA THR A 67 3.05 -35.11 31.15
C THR A 67 2.27 -34.02 30.44
N ASN A 68 1.17 -33.61 31.05
CA ASN A 68 0.22 -32.65 30.53
C ASN A 68 0.77 -31.21 30.68
N GLU A 69 1.94 -30.94 30.10
CA GLU A 69 2.61 -29.64 30.15
C GLU A 69 2.04 -28.74 29.05
N GLN A 70 1.09 -27.87 29.42
CA GLN A 70 0.61 -26.81 28.54
C GLN A 70 1.78 -25.85 28.26
N SER A 71 2.33 -25.81 27.04
CA SER A 71 3.37 -24.84 26.70
C SER A 71 2.77 -23.44 26.47
N PRO A 72 3.50 -22.34 26.75
CA PRO A 72 3.01 -20.98 26.51
C PRO A 72 2.63 -20.75 25.04
N HIS A 73 3.38 -21.36 24.11
CA HIS A 73 3.09 -21.31 22.67
C HIS A 73 1.78 -22.03 22.31
N ALA A 74 1.48 -23.17 22.92
CA ALA A 74 0.23 -23.88 22.67
C ALA A 74 -0.98 -23.06 23.16
N SER A 75 -0.88 -22.45 24.33
CA SER A 75 -1.91 -21.55 24.88
C SER A 75 -2.12 -20.30 24.00
N ALA A 76 -1.03 -19.70 23.50
CA ALA A 76 -1.11 -18.57 22.56
C ALA A 76 -1.77 -18.95 21.24
N LEU A 77 -1.42 -20.11 20.67
CA LEU A 77 -2.05 -20.62 19.45
C LEU A 77 -3.54 -20.91 19.64
N GLN A 78 -3.94 -21.40 20.82
CA GLN A 78 -5.34 -21.61 21.14
C GLN A 78 -6.11 -20.28 21.19
N ILE A 79 -5.57 -19.27 21.88
CA ILE A 79 -6.15 -17.92 21.96
C ILE A 79 -6.26 -17.28 20.56
N TRP A 80 -5.25 -17.46 19.72
CA TRP A 80 -5.27 -17.01 18.33
C TRP A 80 -6.44 -17.62 17.55
N ARG A 81 -6.58 -18.96 17.61
CA ARG A 81 -7.61 -19.70 16.88
C ARG A 81 -9.03 -19.37 17.34
N SER A 82 -9.25 -19.20 18.64
CA SER A 82 -10.58 -18.95 19.19
C SER A 82 -11.02 -17.50 19.07
N ASN A 83 -10.14 -16.54 19.36
CA ASN A 83 -10.56 -15.16 19.62
C ASN A 83 -10.01 -14.14 18.61
N LEU A 84 -8.82 -14.35 18.05
CA LEU A 84 -8.10 -13.31 17.30
C LEU A 84 -8.25 -13.42 15.78
N ARG A 85 -8.42 -14.64 15.25
CA ARG A 85 -8.51 -14.89 13.81
C ARG A 85 -9.59 -14.05 13.13
N GLY A 86 -10.83 -14.08 13.66
CA GLY A 86 -11.96 -13.33 13.09
C GLY A 86 -11.77 -11.81 13.17
N SER A 87 -11.20 -11.31 14.28
CA SER A 87 -10.90 -9.88 14.43
C SER A 87 -9.79 -9.41 13.50
N THR A 88 -8.80 -10.27 13.22
CA THR A 88 -7.74 -9.99 12.24
C THR A 88 -8.31 -9.88 10.84
N GLU A 89 -9.15 -10.83 10.43
CA GLU A 89 -9.79 -10.80 9.12
C GLU A 89 -10.67 -9.55 8.95
N ALA A 90 -11.49 -9.23 9.95
CA ALA A 90 -12.29 -8.02 9.94
C ALA A 90 -11.41 -6.75 9.85
N GLY A 91 -10.25 -6.75 10.50
CA GLY A 91 -9.32 -5.61 10.52
C GLY A 91 -8.69 -5.40 9.16
N PHE A 92 -8.30 -6.50 8.52
CA PHE A 92 -7.82 -6.51 7.14
C PHE A 92 -8.88 -5.99 6.16
N HIS A 93 -10.11 -6.52 6.20
CA HIS A 93 -11.19 -6.06 5.32
C HIS A 93 -11.49 -4.58 5.50
N LEU A 94 -11.51 -4.10 6.75
CA LEU A 94 -11.75 -2.71 7.06
C LEU A 94 -10.60 -1.81 6.57
N ALA A 95 -9.35 -2.29 6.63
CA ALA A 95 -8.20 -1.57 6.08
C ALA A 95 -8.23 -1.52 4.55
N MET A 96 -8.52 -2.64 3.88
CA MET A 96 -8.55 -2.74 2.42
C MET A 96 -9.72 -2.00 1.79
N ARG A 97 -10.89 -1.97 2.45
CA ARG A 97 -12.07 -1.27 1.93
C ARG A 97 -11.90 0.25 1.92
N ALA A 98 -11.06 0.78 2.80
CA ALA A 98 -10.91 2.20 3.00
C ALA A 98 -9.41 2.56 3.03
N GLY A 99 -8.88 2.98 1.89
CA GLY A 99 -7.48 3.26 1.68
C GLY A 99 -7.00 4.57 2.33
N PRO A 100 -5.67 4.74 2.46
CA PRO A 100 -5.06 5.79 3.26
C PRO A 100 -5.33 7.21 2.77
N TRP A 101 -5.41 7.42 1.45
CA TRP A 101 -5.51 8.77 0.88
C TRP A 101 -6.92 9.25 0.62
N MET A 102 -7.80 8.36 0.16
CA MET A 102 -9.11 8.74 -0.35
C MET A 102 -10.26 7.96 0.30
N GLU A 103 -10.00 7.12 1.30
CA GLU A 103 -10.98 6.16 1.84
C GLU A 103 -11.65 5.33 0.71
N GLU A 104 -10.88 4.99 -0.33
CA GLU A 104 -11.30 4.16 -1.47
C GLU A 104 -10.76 2.72 -1.32
N PRO A 105 -11.41 1.71 -1.89
CA PRO A 105 -10.92 0.33 -1.86
C PRO A 105 -9.52 0.21 -2.47
N ILE A 106 -8.61 -0.44 -1.76
CA ILE A 106 -7.25 -0.75 -2.21
C ILE A 106 -7.29 -1.94 -3.17
N LYS A 107 -6.49 -1.88 -4.23
CA LYS A 107 -6.36 -2.93 -5.26
C LYS A 107 -4.89 -3.24 -5.50
N GLY A 108 -4.60 -4.46 -5.94
CA GLY A 108 -3.24 -4.87 -6.32
C GLY A 108 -2.24 -4.95 -5.16
N VAL A 109 -2.71 -5.13 -3.92
CA VAL A 109 -1.84 -5.23 -2.74
C VAL A 109 -2.02 -6.57 -2.04
N LEU A 110 -0.91 -7.25 -1.79
CA LEU A 110 -0.84 -8.42 -0.89
C LEU A 110 -0.33 -7.96 0.48
N VAL A 111 -1.12 -8.22 1.53
CA VAL A 111 -0.71 -7.98 2.92
C VAL A 111 -0.28 -9.31 3.53
N ILE A 112 0.97 -9.36 3.97
CA ILE A 112 1.54 -10.52 4.68
C ILE A 112 1.68 -10.11 6.15
N LEU A 113 1.06 -10.90 7.03
CA LEU A 113 1.21 -10.76 8.46
C LEU A 113 2.44 -11.58 8.88
N GLU A 114 3.54 -10.90 9.22
CA GLU A 114 4.80 -11.58 9.56
C GLU A 114 4.74 -12.33 10.89
N GLY A 115 4.10 -11.75 11.91
CA GLY A 115 3.99 -12.37 13.22
C GLY A 115 3.03 -11.62 14.12
N ILE A 116 2.46 -12.33 15.10
CA ILE A 116 1.70 -11.74 16.20
C ILE A 116 2.26 -12.29 17.48
N GLU A 117 2.72 -11.39 18.34
CA GLU A 117 3.23 -11.72 19.65
C GLU A 117 2.16 -11.40 20.70
N ILE A 118 1.91 -12.37 21.59
CA ILE A 118 0.93 -12.22 22.66
C ILE A 118 1.68 -12.28 23.98
N ALA A 119 1.62 -11.19 24.74
CA ALA A 119 2.16 -11.16 26.09
C ALA A 119 1.30 -12.04 27.02
N MET A 120 1.91 -13.09 27.57
CA MET A 120 1.27 -14.03 28.50
C MET A 120 1.82 -13.86 29.91
N THR A 121 0.95 -14.04 30.89
CA THR A 121 1.29 -14.16 32.31
C THR A 121 1.12 -15.61 32.73
N GLU A 122 2.14 -16.12 33.41
CA GLU A 122 2.15 -17.47 33.99
C GLU A 122 1.59 -17.44 35.41
N SER A 123 0.70 -18.39 35.69
CA SER A 123 0.15 -18.61 37.03
C SER A 123 0.27 -20.09 37.37
N CYS A 124 0.75 -20.41 38.57
CA CYS A 124 0.87 -21.79 39.04
C CYS A 124 -0.11 -22.04 40.20
N THR A 125 -0.80 -23.17 40.15
CA THR A 125 -1.60 -23.64 41.28
C THR A 125 -1.00 -24.94 41.81
N THR A 126 -0.70 -24.96 43.10
CA THR A 126 -0.25 -26.15 43.84
C THR A 126 -1.39 -26.63 44.71
N THR A 127 -1.96 -27.80 44.40
CA THR A 127 -2.97 -28.42 45.27
C THR A 127 -2.27 -28.96 46.52
N PRO A 128 -2.65 -28.51 47.73
CA PRO A 128 -2.04 -29.04 48.95
C PRO A 128 -2.32 -30.55 49.07
N GLY A 129 -1.26 -31.36 49.02
CA GLY A 129 -1.32 -32.83 49.07
C GLY A 129 -0.97 -33.57 47.77
N ASN A 130 -0.71 -32.86 46.67
CA ASN A 130 -0.20 -33.44 45.43
C ASN A 130 1.01 -32.62 44.92
N ASN A 131 2.11 -33.29 44.56
CA ASN A 131 3.33 -32.65 44.04
C ASN A 131 3.19 -32.14 42.59
N ASN A 132 1.98 -32.17 42.02
CA ASN A 132 1.74 -31.80 40.64
C ASN A 132 1.43 -30.29 40.53
N THR A 133 2.43 -29.51 40.11
CA THR A 133 2.30 -28.09 39.78
C THR A 133 1.61 -27.94 38.42
N VAL A 134 0.46 -27.27 38.37
CA VAL A 134 -0.21 -26.95 37.09
C VAL A 134 0.08 -25.50 36.72
N TYR A 135 0.74 -25.31 35.59
CA TYR A 135 0.96 -24.00 34.98
C TYR A 135 -0.22 -23.63 34.09
N THR A 136 -0.79 -22.44 34.30
CA THR A 136 -1.84 -21.87 33.46
C THR A 136 -1.34 -20.55 32.89
N TYR A 137 -1.45 -20.41 31.57
CA TYR A 137 -1.04 -19.22 30.84
C TYR A 137 -2.28 -18.41 30.44
N THR A 138 -2.35 -17.18 30.91
CA THR A 138 -3.42 -16.23 30.55
C THR A 138 -2.80 -14.98 29.94
N PRO A 139 -3.49 -14.29 29.03
CA PRO A 139 -2.97 -13.06 28.45
C PRO A 139 -2.77 -12.00 29.55
N ALA A 140 -1.67 -11.25 29.48
CA ALA A 140 -1.30 -10.27 30.51
C ALA A 140 -2.32 -9.12 30.66
N GLN A 141 -3.07 -8.84 29.59
CA GLN A 141 -4.18 -7.92 29.55
C GLN A 141 -5.35 -8.56 28.80
N PRO A 142 -6.61 -8.19 29.10
CA PRO A 142 -7.75 -8.70 28.37
C PRO A 142 -7.67 -8.26 26.90
N ILE A 143 -7.41 -9.22 26.00
CA ILE A 143 -7.32 -8.95 24.57
C ILE A 143 -8.74 -8.90 24.02
N SER A 144 -9.24 -7.68 23.82
CA SER A 144 -10.48 -7.47 23.09
C SER A 144 -10.22 -7.51 21.58
N GLY A 145 -11.05 -8.23 20.84
CA GLY A 145 -10.97 -8.29 19.38
C GLY A 145 -11.04 -6.91 18.71
N GLY A 146 -11.70 -5.92 19.34
CA GLY A 146 -11.77 -4.54 18.84
C GLY A 146 -10.43 -3.79 18.88
N ILE A 147 -9.55 -4.11 19.83
CA ILE A 147 -8.21 -3.51 19.92
C ILE A 147 -7.34 -4.04 18.79
N LEU A 148 -7.35 -5.36 18.56
CA LEU A 148 -6.62 -5.99 17.47
C LEU A 148 -7.10 -5.47 16.10
N LEU A 149 -8.42 -5.36 15.91
CA LEU A 149 -9.04 -4.82 14.69
C LEU A 149 -8.50 -3.42 14.35
N SER A 150 -8.57 -2.49 15.31
CA SER A 150 -8.19 -1.10 15.11
C SER A 150 -6.67 -0.94 14.94
N SER A 151 -5.89 -1.69 15.73
CA SER A 151 -4.44 -1.75 15.61
C SER A 151 -4.01 -2.27 14.24
N LEU A 152 -4.56 -3.40 13.78
CA LEU A 152 -4.23 -3.97 12.48
C LEU A 152 -4.62 -3.03 11.33
N ARG A 153 -5.81 -2.41 11.39
CA ARG A 153 -6.23 -1.42 10.40
C ARG A 153 -5.22 -0.28 10.30
N GLN A 154 -4.80 0.26 11.44
CA GLN A 154 -3.86 1.37 11.47
C GLN A 154 -2.48 0.94 10.97
N SER A 155 -1.98 -0.22 11.40
CA SER A 155 -0.69 -0.77 10.96
C SER A 155 -0.62 -0.97 9.45
N ILE A 156 -1.68 -1.52 8.84
CA ILE A 156 -1.77 -1.68 7.38
C ILE A 156 -1.74 -0.31 6.69
N ARG A 157 -2.48 0.69 7.19
CA ARG A 157 -2.47 2.04 6.61
C ARG A 157 -1.12 2.72 6.72
N CYS A 158 -0.43 2.59 7.84
CA CYS A 158 0.94 3.06 8.01
C CYS A 158 1.87 2.39 7.00
N ALA A 159 1.81 1.06 6.88
CA ALA A 159 2.65 0.31 5.95
C ALA A 159 2.42 0.71 4.48
N LEU A 160 1.17 0.99 4.10
CA LEU A 160 0.83 1.49 2.75
C LEU A 160 1.39 2.89 2.49
N LEU A 161 1.43 3.76 3.50
CA LEU A 161 1.99 5.11 3.39
C LEU A 161 3.52 5.13 3.35
N THR A 162 4.18 4.10 3.89
CA THR A 162 5.65 3.98 3.81
C THR A 162 6.13 3.63 2.40
N ARG A 163 5.26 3.04 1.58
CA ARG A 163 5.56 2.68 0.19
C ARG A 163 5.06 3.76 -0.78
N PRO A 164 5.67 3.88 -1.98
CA PRO A 164 5.16 4.78 -3.02
C PRO A 164 3.82 4.22 -3.54
N ALA A 165 2.73 4.58 -2.87
CA ALA A 165 1.39 4.21 -3.32
C ALA A 165 1.07 4.96 -4.62
N ARG A 166 0.22 4.35 -5.45
CA ARG A 166 -0.21 4.91 -6.73
C ARG A 166 -1.71 4.78 -6.85
N ILE A 167 -2.30 5.66 -7.65
CA ILE A 167 -3.73 5.59 -7.95
C ILE A 167 -3.93 4.53 -9.04
N THR A 168 -4.91 3.66 -8.84
CA THR A 168 -5.33 2.72 -9.87
C THR A 168 -6.63 3.21 -10.47
N GLU A 169 -6.62 3.49 -11.77
CA GLU A 169 -7.80 3.92 -12.52
C GLU A 169 -8.41 2.74 -13.27
N PRO A 170 -9.73 2.64 -13.37
CA PRO A 170 -10.37 1.69 -14.28
C PRO A 170 -10.32 2.25 -15.70
N MET A 171 -9.86 1.41 -16.63
CA MET A 171 -9.79 1.70 -18.05
C MET A 171 -11.01 1.12 -18.77
N LEU A 172 -11.62 1.93 -19.61
CA LEU A 172 -12.73 1.54 -20.47
C LEU A 172 -12.21 1.35 -21.89
N ARG A 173 -12.64 0.27 -22.54
CA ARG A 173 -12.52 0.08 -23.98
C ARG A 173 -13.59 0.91 -24.67
N LEU A 174 -13.17 1.82 -25.51
CA LEU A 174 -13.98 2.75 -26.28
C LEU A 174 -13.97 2.32 -27.74
N THR A 175 -15.14 2.05 -28.30
CA THR A 175 -15.32 1.80 -29.73
C THR A 175 -16.06 2.99 -30.34
N LEU A 176 -15.52 3.53 -31.43
CA LEU A 176 -16.06 4.68 -32.15
C LEU A 176 -16.00 4.46 -33.65
N HIS A 177 -16.97 5.05 -34.35
CA HIS A 177 -16.99 5.11 -35.81
C HIS A 177 -16.97 6.56 -36.28
N THR A 178 -16.17 6.87 -37.29
CA THR A 178 -16.12 8.22 -37.87
C THR A 178 -15.83 8.17 -39.37
N THR A 179 -16.25 9.20 -40.10
CA THR A 179 -15.79 9.41 -41.48
C THR A 179 -14.36 9.94 -41.49
N LEU A 180 -13.67 9.79 -42.63
CA LEU A 180 -12.29 10.28 -42.78
C LEU A 180 -12.14 11.79 -42.48
N ASP A 181 -13.18 12.58 -42.78
CA ASP A 181 -13.21 14.02 -42.49
C ASP A 181 -13.24 14.32 -40.97
N GLY A 182 -13.83 13.44 -40.17
CA GLY A 182 -14.01 13.61 -38.73
C GLY A 182 -12.80 13.17 -37.90
N ILE A 183 -11.86 12.44 -38.50
CA ILE A 183 -10.76 11.75 -37.80
C ILE A 183 -9.86 12.72 -37.00
N GLY A 184 -9.52 13.87 -37.58
CA GLY A 184 -8.65 14.86 -36.94
C GLY A 184 -9.30 15.46 -35.69
N THR A 185 -10.61 15.70 -35.74
CA THR A 185 -11.35 16.18 -34.58
C THR A 185 -11.46 15.13 -33.47
N LEU A 186 -11.62 13.86 -33.86
CA LEU A 186 -11.70 12.74 -32.93
C LEU A 186 -10.38 12.56 -32.18
N TYR A 187 -9.24 12.47 -32.87
CA TYR A 187 -7.94 12.32 -32.22
C TYR A 187 -7.60 13.49 -31.29
N ARG A 188 -8.02 14.71 -31.64
CA ARG A 188 -7.85 15.86 -30.74
C ARG A 188 -8.58 15.67 -29.41
N VAL A 189 -9.82 15.17 -29.44
CA VAL A 189 -10.60 14.90 -28.21
C VAL A 189 -10.01 13.72 -27.43
N LEU A 190 -9.62 12.65 -28.12
CA LEU A 190 -9.01 11.47 -27.51
C LEU A 190 -7.67 11.82 -26.82
N ASN A 191 -6.78 12.56 -27.48
CA ASN A 191 -5.49 12.98 -26.92
C ASN A 191 -5.66 13.89 -25.69
N LYS A 192 -6.64 14.81 -25.73
CA LYS A 192 -6.96 15.67 -24.57
C LYS A 192 -7.41 14.86 -23.35
N ARG A 193 -8.05 13.71 -23.56
CA ARG A 193 -8.63 12.84 -22.52
C ARG A 193 -7.75 11.64 -22.15
N ARG A 194 -6.45 11.69 -22.48
CA ARG A 194 -5.47 10.64 -22.15
C ARG A 194 -5.87 9.26 -22.72
N CYS A 195 -6.50 9.22 -23.89
CA CYS A 195 -6.84 7.95 -24.51
C CYS A 195 -5.63 7.33 -25.21
N THR A 196 -5.52 6.01 -25.14
CA THR A 196 -4.53 5.22 -25.89
C THR A 196 -5.23 4.50 -27.02
N ILE A 197 -4.85 4.77 -28.27
CA ILE A 197 -5.44 4.12 -29.44
C ILE A 197 -4.87 2.70 -29.58
N LEU A 198 -5.75 1.72 -29.71
CA LEU A 198 -5.37 0.30 -29.89
C LEU A 198 -5.40 -0.08 -31.36
N GLU A 199 -6.53 0.20 -32.03
CA GLU A 199 -6.78 -0.20 -33.41
C GLU A 199 -7.45 0.94 -34.17
N ASP A 200 -7.06 1.08 -35.43
CA ASP A 200 -7.64 2.03 -36.37
C ASP A 200 -7.78 1.34 -37.74
N ASN A 201 -9.00 0.90 -38.07
CA ASN A 201 -9.27 0.10 -39.26
C ASN A 201 -10.48 0.65 -40.03
N MET A 202 -10.40 0.64 -41.36
CA MET A 202 -11.55 0.95 -42.21
C MET A 202 -12.56 -0.19 -42.13
N VAL A 203 -13.85 0.13 -42.05
CA VAL A 203 -14.92 -0.86 -42.06
C VAL A 203 -15.22 -1.25 -43.51
N ASP A 204 -14.95 -2.51 -43.84
CA ASP A 204 -15.13 -3.05 -45.19
C ASP A 204 -16.53 -2.76 -45.74
N GLY A 205 -16.57 -2.19 -46.95
CA GLY A 205 -17.82 -1.84 -47.64
C GLY A 205 -18.44 -0.50 -47.22
N THR A 206 -17.80 0.28 -46.35
CA THR A 206 -18.24 1.64 -45.98
C THR A 206 -17.08 2.62 -45.93
N ASP A 207 -17.37 3.92 -46.01
CA ASP A 207 -16.37 5.00 -45.83
C ASP A 207 -16.16 5.37 -44.35
N LEU A 208 -16.47 4.44 -43.44
CA LEU A 208 -16.38 4.63 -42.00
C LEU A 208 -15.14 3.94 -41.44
N LEU A 209 -14.46 4.66 -40.56
CA LEU A 209 -13.31 4.20 -39.81
C LEU A 209 -13.77 3.73 -38.43
N SER A 210 -13.35 2.53 -38.03
CA SER A 210 -13.56 1.96 -36.70
C SER A 210 -12.31 2.15 -35.85
N ILE A 211 -12.44 2.95 -34.81
CA ILE A 211 -11.36 3.25 -33.86
C ILE A 211 -11.68 2.59 -32.53
N VAL A 212 -10.74 1.78 -32.06
CA VAL A 212 -10.76 1.19 -30.72
C VAL A 212 -9.68 1.88 -29.90
N ALA A 213 -10.05 2.41 -28.74
CA ALA A 213 -9.14 3.05 -27.81
C ALA A 213 -9.41 2.62 -26.36
N LEU A 214 -8.44 2.87 -25.49
CA LEU A 214 -8.61 2.80 -24.04
C LEU A 214 -8.75 4.22 -23.50
N ILE A 215 -9.72 4.44 -22.62
CA ILE A 215 -9.97 5.72 -21.95
C ILE A 215 -10.10 5.51 -20.44
N PRO A 216 -9.43 6.32 -19.60
CA PRO A 216 -9.65 6.32 -18.15
C PRO A 216 -11.11 6.69 -17.81
N GLN A 217 -11.73 6.00 -16.85
CA GLN A 217 -13.14 6.24 -16.50
C GLN A 217 -13.41 7.68 -16.03
N ASN A 218 -12.45 8.34 -15.37
CA ASN A 218 -12.64 9.74 -14.96
C ASN A 218 -12.74 10.70 -16.15
N GLU A 219 -12.01 10.43 -17.23
CA GLU A 219 -11.99 11.23 -18.45
C GLU A 219 -13.09 10.81 -19.44
N SER A 220 -13.84 9.73 -19.23
CA SER A 220 -14.96 9.36 -20.11
C SER A 220 -16.23 10.19 -19.86
N LEU A 221 -16.32 10.84 -18.70
CA LEU A 221 -17.46 11.69 -18.35
C LEU A 221 -17.58 12.88 -19.31
N GLY A 222 -18.76 13.01 -19.92
CA GLY A 222 -19.04 14.07 -20.89
C GLY A 222 -18.36 13.89 -22.25
N LEU A 223 -17.83 12.70 -22.56
CA LEU A 223 -17.21 12.41 -23.86
C LEU A 223 -18.20 12.55 -25.03
N HIS A 224 -19.37 11.92 -24.92
CA HIS A 224 -20.39 11.94 -25.98
C HIS A 224 -20.80 13.36 -26.44
N PRO A 225 -21.22 14.28 -25.54
CA PRO A 225 -21.60 15.62 -25.97
C PRO A 225 -20.41 16.44 -26.51
N GLU A 226 -19.18 16.23 -26.02
CA GLU A 226 -18.01 16.90 -26.58
C GLU A 226 -17.72 16.42 -28.01
N LEU A 227 -17.75 15.10 -28.26
CA LEU A 227 -17.59 14.54 -29.60
C LEU A 227 -18.67 15.04 -30.56
N LEU A 228 -19.93 15.09 -30.13
CA LEU A 228 -21.04 15.58 -30.94
C LEU A 228 -20.83 17.05 -31.36
N ASN A 229 -20.46 17.90 -30.40
CA ASN A 229 -20.26 19.33 -30.64
C ASN A 229 -19.04 19.61 -31.54
N VAL A 230 -17.92 18.92 -31.27
CA VAL A 230 -16.66 19.18 -31.97
C VAL A 230 -16.67 18.61 -33.39
N SER A 231 -17.36 17.48 -33.62
CA SER A 231 -17.43 16.84 -34.94
C SER A 231 -18.66 17.23 -35.77
N SER A 232 -19.59 18.01 -35.20
CA SER A 232 -20.92 18.29 -35.76
C SER A 232 -21.71 17.01 -36.10
N GLY A 233 -21.55 15.96 -35.28
CA GLY A 233 -22.23 14.67 -35.46
C GLY A 233 -21.61 13.73 -36.50
N ARG A 234 -20.38 13.99 -36.96
CA ARG A 234 -19.64 13.08 -37.86
C ARG A 234 -19.02 11.87 -37.15
N VAL A 235 -18.88 11.95 -35.83
CA VAL A 235 -18.42 10.84 -34.99
C VAL A 235 -19.65 10.18 -34.37
N SER A 236 -19.68 8.85 -34.39
CA SER A 236 -20.74 8.07 -33.76
C SER A 236 -20.78 8.26 -32.24
N SER A 237 -21.87 7.83 -31.63
CA SER A 237 -21.93 7.72 -30.17
C SER A 237 -20.85 6.76 -29.66
N PRO A 238 -20.19 7.06 -28.52
CA PRO A 238 -19.19 6.19 -27.91
C PRO A 238 -19.84 4.96 -27.29
N GLU A 239 -19.32 3.79 -27.64
CA GLU A 239 -19.57 2.55 -26.91
C GLU A 239 -18.45 2.33 -25.89
N LEU A 240 -18.82 2.11 -24.63
CA LEU A 240 -17.88 1.99 -23.52
C LEU A 240 -18.07 0.65 -22.81
N GLU A 241 -17.01 -0.15 -22.79
CA GLU A 241 -16.94 -1.44 -22.10
C GLU A 241 -15.84 -1.41 -21.04
N VAL A 242 -16.04 -2.05 -19.89
CA VAL A 242 -14.99 -2.14 -18.86
C VAL A 242 -13.90 -3.10 -19.33
N SER A 243 -12.65 -2.63 -19.36
CA SER A 243 -11.51 -3.46 -19.77
C SER A 243 -10.74 -4.02 -18.57
N HIS A 244 -9.96 -3.18 -17.89
CA HIS A 244 -9.09 -3.59 -16.80
C HIS A 244 -8.78 -2.40 -15.87
N TRP A 245 -7.96 -2.65 -14.86
CA TRP A 245 -7.46 -1.62 -13.95
C TRP A 245 -5.99 -1.34 -14.29
N GLU A 246 -5.66 -0.07 -14.43
CA GLU A 246 -4.32 0.39 -14.77
C GLU A 246 -3.79 1.29 -13.65
N VAL A 247 -2.49 1.16 -13.36
CA VAL A 247 -1.82 2.01 -12.38
C VAL A 247 -1.41 3.31 -13.06
N LEU A 248 -1.85 4.44 -12.53
CA LEU A 248 -1.41 5.75 -13.00
C LEU A 248 0.05 5.98 -12.56
N ASP A 249 0.94 6.15 -13.54
CA ASP A 249 2.37 6.39 -13.33
C ASP A 249 2.69 7.85 -12.99
N GLU A 250 1.92 8.40 -12.05
CA GLU A 250 2.14 9.73 -11.48
C GLU A 250 2.03 9.64 -9.97
N ASP A 251 2.99 10.24 -9.26
CA ASP A 251 2.93 10.35 -7.81
C ASP A 251 2.10 11.60 -7.42
N PRO A 252 1.00 11.44 -6.66
CA PRO A 252 0.17 12.57 -6.23
C PRO A 252 0.89 13.55 -5.29
N PHE A 253 1.98 13.14 -4.63
CA PHE A 253 2.69 13.93 -3.64
C PHE A 253 4.15 14.19 -4.00
N TRP A 254 4.49 14.12 -5.29
CA TRP A 254 5.84 14.44 -5.74
C TRP A 254 6.20 15.90 -5.47
N ILE A 255 7.40 16.14 -4.94
CA ILE A 255 7.92 17.47 -4.66
C ILE A 255 9.32 17.55 -5.28
N PRO A 256 9.60 18.56 -6.12
CA PRO A 256 10.94 18.77 -6.65
C PRO A 256 11.88 19.14 -5.50
N ASN A 257 12.89 18.31 -5.26
CA ASN A 257 13.84 18.50 -4.16
C ASN A 257 15.18 19.01 -4.67
N SER A 258 15.57 18.64 -5.89
CA SER A 258 16.86 19.06 -6.45
C SER A 258 16.80 20.49 -6.99
N LEU A 259 17.95 21.15 -7.07
CA LEU A 259 18.06 22.49 -7.66
C LEU A 259 17.65 22.47 -9.14
N GLU A 260 18.11 21.48 -9.89
CA GLU A 260 17.81 21.27 -11.31
C GLU A 260 16.30 21.04 -11.54
N GLU A 261 15.66 20.20 -10.71
CA GLU A 261 14.20 20.00 -10.77
C GLU A 261 13.43 21.29 -10.47
N ARG A 262 13.93 22.14 -9.56
CA ARG A 262 13.30 23.44 -9.27
C ARG A 262 13.50 24.45 -10.39
N GLU A 263 14.60 24.37 -11.13
CA GLU A 263 14.83 25.20 -12.32
C GLU A 263 13.86 24.81 -13.44
N ASP A 264 13.63 23.52 -13.65
CA ASP A 264 12.74 23.00 -14.70
C ASP A 264 11.24 23.15 -14.36
N PHE A 265 10.85 22.81 -13.13
CA PHE A 265 9.44 22.81 -12.70
C PHE A 265 9.01 24.09 -11.99
N GLY A 266 9.95 25.00 -11.74
CA GLY A 266 9.75 26.25 -11.03
C GLY A 266 9.84 26.11 -9.50
N GLU A 267 10.05 27.24 -8.82
CA GLU A 267 10.06 27.28 -7.36
C GLU A 267 8.65 27.15 -6.78
N LEU A 268 8.54 26.43 -5.67
CA LEU A 268 7.33 26.29 -4.88
C LEU A 268 6.91 27.67 -4.32
N VAL A 269 5.99 28.35 -5.01
CA VAL A 269 5.44 29.61 -4.50
C VAL A 269 4.48 29.27 -3.36
N ASN A 270 4.67 29.93 -2.21
CA ASN A 270 4.00 29.77 -0.90
C ASN A 270 2.45 29.94 -0.87
N SER A 271 1.72 29.42 -1.85
CA SER A 271 0.28 29.61 -2.03
C SER A 271 -0.39 28.29 -2.38
N GLY A 272 -0.72 27.47 -1.38
CA GLY A 272 -1.74 26.39 -1.45
C GLY A 272 -1.46 25.19 -2.38
N ASP A 273 -0.61 25.36 -3.39
CA ASP A 273 -0.12 24.33 -4.29
C ASP A 273 1.29 23.91 -3.86
N CYS A 274 1.41 23.41 -2.63
CA CYS A 274 2.65 22.89 -2.09
C CYS A 274 3.03 21.49 -2.63
N SER A 275 2.36 21.01 -3.68
CA SER A 275 2.63 19.71 -4.28
C SER A 275 2.49 19.82 -5.80
N THR A 276 3.55 19.41 -6.49
CA THR A 276 3.64 19.15 -7.93
C THR A 276 3.54 20.31 -8.93
N GLY A 277 4.40 20.22 -9.95
CA GLY A 277 4.34 21.02 -11.17
C GLY A 277 2.92 21.08 -11.76
N ARG A 278 2.68 22.14 -12.51
CA ARG A 278 1.37 22.71 -12.92
C ARG A 278 0.27 21.76 -13.44
N ASN A 279 0.50 20.46 -13.62
CA ASN A 279 -0.39 19.52 -14.30
C ASN A 279 -0.41 18.07 -13.73
N ASN A 280 -0.29 17.85 -12.41
CA ASN A 280 -0.40 16.49 -11.85
C ASN A 280 -1.86 15.97 -11.85
N VAL A 281 -2.13 14.93 -12.64
CA VAL A 281 -3.46 14.33 -12.77
C VAL A 281 -3.80 13.52 -11.51
N ALA A 282 -2.82 12.80 -10.95
CA ALA A 282 -3.02 12.01 -9.74
C ALA A 282 -3.49 12.90 -8.57
N LEU A 283 -2.83 14.04 -8.34
CA LEU A 283 -3.22 14.98 -7.28
C LEU A 283 -4.61 15.58 -7.53
N ARG A 284 -4.95 15.91 -8.78
CA ARG A 284 -6.29 16.39 -9.16
C ARG A 284 -7.38 15.38 -8.79
N ILE A 285 -7.13 14.10 -9.02
CA ILE A 285 -8.06 13.01 -8.64
C ILE A 285 -8.19 12.93 -7.12
N VAL A 286 -7.08 12.95 -6.38
CA VAL A 286 -7.10 12.92 -4.90
C VAL A 286 -7.93 14.07 -4.35
N ARG A 287 -7.65 15.30 -4.78
CA ARG A 287 -8.38 16.50 -4.37
C ARG A 287 -9.87 16.37 -4.72
N GLY A 288 -10.21 15.98 -5.95
CA GLY A 288 -11.59 15.82 -6.38
C GLY A 288 -12.39 14.76 -5.61
N VAL A 289 -11.77 13.64 -5.24
CA VAL A 289 -12.41 12.62 -4.40
C VAL A 289 -12.55 13.10 -2.96
N ARG A 290 -11.51 13.72 -2.40
CA ARG A 290 -11.53 14.24 -1.02
C ARG A 290 -12.59 15.31 -0.82
N VAL A 291 -12.71 16.27 -1.74
CA VAL A 291 -13.78 17.30 -1.69
C VAL A 291 -15.16 16.64 -1.67
N ARG A 292 -15.42 15.68 -2.56
CA ARG A 292 -16.72 14.97 -2.62
C ARG A 292 -17.03 14.18 -1.36
N LYS A 293 -16.00 13.62 -0.71
CA LYS A 293 -16.13 12.88 0.56
C LYS A 293 -16.13 13.78 1.80
N GLY A 294 -15.89 15.08 1.65
CA GLY A 294 -15.73 16.00 2.79
C GLY A 294 -14.46 15.75 3.61
N LEU A 295 -13.44 15.15 3.01
CA LEU A 295 -12.13 14.96 3.63
C LEU A 295 -11.32 16.25 3.56
N LEU A 296 -10.30 16.36 4.41
CA LEU A 296 -9.39 17.50 4.41
C LEU A 296 -8.61 17.60 3.10
N VAL A 297 -8.59 18.79 2.50
CA VAL A 297 -7.86 19.10 1.27
C VAL A 297 -6.88 20.22 1.56
N ASP A 298 -5.65 20.11 1.07
CA ASP A 298 -4.57 21.07 1.36
C ASP A 298 -4.86 22.50 0.88
N ASP A 299 -5.65 22.63 -0.19
CA ASP A 299 -6.11 23.90 -0.76
C ASP A 299 -7.30 24.53 0.00
N GLN A 300 -7.91 23.80 0.95
CA GLN A 300 -8.84 24.45 1.87
C GLN A 300 -8.03 25.42 2.72
N LYS A 301 -8.17 26.72 2.44
CA LYS A 301 -7.71 27.79 3.34
C LYS A 301 -8.37 27.61 4.69
N ILE A 302 -7.76 26.78 5.55
CA ILE A 302 -8.06 26.75 6.97
C ILE A 302 -7.68 28.15 7.45
N VAL A 303 -8.64 28.92 7.93
CA VAL A 303 -8.34 30.19 8.58
C VAL A 303 -7.69 29.85 9.91
N VAL A 304 -6.37 29.61 9.88
CA VAL A 304 -5.56 29.15 11.02
C VAL A 304 -5.64 30.10 12.23
N ALA A 305 -6.11 31.33 12.02
CA ALA A 305 -6.39 32.27 13.09
C ALA A 305 -7.56 33.20 12.75
N ALA A 306 -8.80 32.69 12.79
CA ALA A 306 -10.00 33.53 12.70
C ALA A 306 -10.00 34.67 13.76
N GLU A 307 -9.36 34.42 14.89
CA GLU A 307 -9.23 35.35 16.02
C GLU A 307 -8.29 36.54 15.72
N LYS A 308 -7.25 36.35 14.90
CA LYS A 308 -6.25 37.40 14.58
C LYS A 308 -6.70 38.35 13.46
N GLN A 309 -7.72 38.01 12.69
CA GLN A 309 -8.27 38.92 11.68
C GLN A 309 -9.07 40.08 12.31
N ARG A 310 -9.64 39.88 13.49
CA ARG A 310 -10.48 40.88 14.15
C ARG A 310 -9.68 42.06 14.73
N THR A 311 -8.40 41.88 15.04
CA THR A 311 -7.52 42.91 15.62
C THR A 311 -6.83 43.80 14.57
N LEU A 312 -6.67 43.34 13.33
CA LEU A 312 -6.09 44.14 12.23
C LEU A 312 -7.05 45.21 11.69
N ALA A 313 -8.37 45.01 11.82
CA ALA A 313 -9.37 45.96 11.36
C ALA A 313 -9.54 47.20 12.28
N ARG A 314 -8.88 47.25 13.44
CA ARG A 314 -9.10 48.29 14.47
C ARG A 314 -8.07 49.44 14.46
N LYS A 315 -7.26 49.57 13.43
CA LYS A 315 -6.46 50.78 13.17
C LYS A 315 -6.86 51.40 11.83
N LYS A 316 -7.90 52.21 11.87
CA LYS A 316 -8.17 53.28 10.91
C LYS A 316 -8.77 54.45 11.67
#